data_AF-A0A2V1NYE0-F1
#
_entry.id   AF-A0A2V1NYE0-F1
#
_cell.length_a   1.000
_cell.length_b   1.000
_cell.length_c   1.000
_cell.angle_alpha   90.00
_cell.angle_beta   90.00
_cell.angle_gamma   90.00
#
_symmetry.space_group_name_H-M   'P 1'
#
loop_
_entity.id
_entity.type
_entity.pdbx_description
1 polymer ?
#
loop_
_entity_poly.entity_id
_entity_poly.type
_entity_poly.pdbx_seq_one_letter_code
_entity_poly.pdbx_strand_id
1 'polypeptide(L)'
;MPFAAITYDIKPGCEKELTEIFGNFRRVRGSSVTDPEGREAGTILATAVFLRDDTLVRVIEYTGDLDAVARHMASQPGVREVERKLKPYLTRPRDTDTPEGFVATFRRSLLTTVAEISVRDA
;
A
#
# COMPACT_ATOMS: atom_id res chain seq x y z
N MET A 1 12.98 0.11 -11.91
CA MET A 1 12.05 -0.51 -10.95
C MET A 1 11.25 0.61 -10.32
N PRO A 2 9.97 0.80 -10.71
CA PRO A 2 9.18 1.92 -10.23
C PRO A 2 8.86 1.87 -8.74
N PHE A 3 8.78 3.04 -8.13
CA PHE A 3 8.16 3.26 -6.83
C PHE A 3 6.75 3.83 -7.00
N ALA A 4 5.83 3.34 -6.18
CA ALA A 4 4.56 3.99 -5.92
C ALA A 4 4.50 4.41 -4.45
N ALA A 5 3.96 5.59 -4.18
CA ALA A 5 3.71 6.05 -2.81
C ALA A 5 2.24 6.38 -2.65
N ILE A 6 1.61 5.84 -1.61
CA ILE A 6 0.23 6.19 -1.23
C ILE A 6 0.20 6.84 0.15
N THR A 7 -0.70 7.81 0.32
CA THR A 7 -0.96 8.46 1.61
C THR A 7 -2.24 7.95 2.27
N TYR A 8 -2.39 8.25 3.56
CA TYR A 8 -3.55 7.97 4.38
C TYR A 8 -3.97 9.28 5.04
N ASP A 9 -5.25 9.65 4.93
CA ASP A 9 -5.80 10.85 5.57
C ASP A 9 -6.01 10.57 7.08
N ILE A 10 -4.93 10.64 7.87
CA ILE A 10 -4.90 10.28 9.29
C ILE A 10 -5.44 11.42 10.16
N LYS A 11 -6.05 11.07 11.30
CA LYS A 11 -6.42 12.02 12.38
C LYS A 11 -5.17 12.40 13.18
N PRO A 12 -5.00 13.67 13.58
CA PRO A 12 -3.90 14.09 14.45
C PRO A 12 -3.88 13.34 15.78
N GLY A 13 -2.68 13.10 16.33
CA GLY A 13 -2.49 12.55 17.67
C GLY A 13 -2.67 11.04 17.79
N CYS A 14 -2.63 10.29 16.69
CA CYS A 14 -2.79 8.82 16.67
C CYS A 14 -1.48 8.06 16.43
N GLU A 15 -0.31 8.70 16.59
CA GLU A 15 0.98 8.13 16.19
C GLU A 15 1.30 6.80 16.88
N LYS A 16 0.98 6.71 18.18
CA LYS A 16 1.27 5.54 18.99
C LYS A 16 0.48 4.33 18.50
N GLU A 17 -0.83 4.51 18.29
CA GLU A 17 -1.73 3.47 17.80
C GLU A 17 -1.33 3.01 16.40
N LEU A 18 -0.97 3.95 15.52
CA LEU A 18 -0.52 3.64 14.16
C LEU A 18 0.79 2.85 14.16
N THR A 19 1.73 3.24 15.01
CA THR A 19 3.00 2.50 15.18
C THR A 19 2.75 1.07 15.64
N GLU A 20 1.83 0.86 16.58
CA GLU A 20 1.44 -0.48 17.03
C GLU A 20 0.74 -1.31 15.93
N ILE A 21 -0.13 -0.69 15.13
CA ILE A 21 -0.81 -1.35 14.01
C ILE A 21 0.20 -1.86 12.97
N PHE A 22 1.13 -1.00 12.55
CA PHE A 22 2.11 -1.34 11.52
C PHE A 22 3.27 -2.18 12.05
N GLY A 23 3.66 -2.05 13.33
CA GLY A 23 4.69 -2.89 13.95
C GLY A 23 4.30 -4.37 14.00
N ASN A 24 2.99 -4.66 14.02
CA ASN A 24 2.45 -6.02 13.98
C ASN A 24 2.13 -6.52 12.55
N PHE A 25 2.36 -5.70 11.52
CA PHE A 25 2.08 -6.06 10.14
C PHE A 25 3.04 -7.16 9.68
N ARG A 26 2.52 -8.38 9.49
CA ARG A 26 3.28 -9.50 8.96
C ARG A 26 3.18 -9.50 7.43
N ARG A 27 4.34 -9.49 6.77
CA ARG A 27 4.43 -9.68 5.32
C ARG A 27 3.77 -11.02 4.95
N VAL A 28 2.81 -10.99 4.03
CA VAL A 28 2.24 -12.22 3.48
C VAL A 28 3.23 -12.82 2.48
N ARG A 29 3.33 -14.15 2.45
CA ARG A 29 4.26 -14.88 1.59
C ARG A 29 3.82 -14.76 0.13
N GLY A 30 4.75 -14.37 -0.74
CA GLY A 30 4.56 -14.24 -2.18
C GLY A 30 4.76 -12.79 -2.65
N SER A 31 5.81 -12.56 -3.44
CA SER A 31 6.06 -11.27 -4.10
C SER A 31 5.50 -11.22 -5.52
N SER A 32 5.18 -12.38 -6.11
CA SER A 32 4.66 -12.49 -7.47
C SER A 32 3.24 -11.94 -7.56
N VAL A 33 3.01 -11.08 -8.55
CA VAL A 33 1.70 -10.52 -8.89
C VAL A 33 1.22 -11.18 -10.17
N THR A 34 -0.04 -11.60 -10.20
CA THR A 34 -0.66 -12.18 -11.39
C THR A 34 -1.80 -11.31 -11.89
N ASP A 35 -2.05 -11.35 -13.19
CA ASP A 35 -3.25 -10.78 -13.80
C ASP A 35 -4.50 -11.67 -13.53
N PRO A 36 -5.71 -11.25 -13.96
CA PRO A 36 -6.92 -12.06 -13.81
C PRO A 36 -6.87 -13.41 -14.53
N GLU A 37 -6.04 -13.56 -15.55
CA GLU A 37 -5.82 -14.81 -16.29
C GLU A 37 -4.76 -15.72 -15.64
N GLY A 38 -4.17 -15.30 -14.51
CA GLY A 38 -3.18 -16.06 -13.76
C GLY A 38 -1.76 -15.98 -14.33
N ARG A 39 -1.49 -15.08 -15.29
CA ARG A 39 -0.16 -14.84 -15.84
C ARG A 39 0.62 -13.87 -14.96
N GLU A 40 1.94 -13.95 -14.96
CA GLU A 40 2.79 -13.01 -14.23
C GLU A 40 2.60 -11.58 -14.78
N ALA A 41 2.20 -10.67 -13.89
CA ALA A 41 1.91 -9.27 -14.20
C ALA A 41 2.86 -8.30 -13.48
N GLY A 42 3.72 -8.80 -12.59
CA GLY A 42 4.66 -7.99 -11.86
C GLY A 42 5.19 -8.66 -10.60
N THR A 43 5.99 -7.93 -9.84
CA THR A 43 6.50 -8.36 -8.54
C THR A 43 6.55 -7.19 -7.56
N ILE A 44 6.13 -7.42 -6.31
CA ILE A 44 6.35 -6.49 -5.20
C ILE A 44 7.73 -6.79 -4.60
N LEU A 45 8.68 -5.90 -4.84
CA LEU A 45 10.07 -6.04 -4.41
C LEU A 45 10.25 -5.62 -2.95
N ALA A 46 9.69 -4.46 -2.59
CA ALA A 46 9.76 -3.93 -1.24
C ALA A 46 8.51 -3.14 -0.88
N THR A 47 8.27 -3.00 0.42
CA THR A 47 7.26 -2.09 0.96
C THR A 47 7.82 -1.46 2.21
N ALA A 48 7.68 -0.15 2.32
CA ALA A 48 8.02 0.62 3.50
C ALA A 48 6.83 1.49 3.91
N VAL A 49 6.68 1.73 5.21
CA VAL A 49 5.68 2.65 5.75
C VAL A 49 6.42 3.66 6.61
N PHE A 50 6.13 4.94 6.38
CA PHE A 50 6.70 6.07 7.10
C PHE A 50 5.57 6.82 7.78
N LEU A 51 5.82 7.28 9.00
CA LEU A 51 4.89 8.03 9.82
C LEU A 51 5.62 9.24 10.42
N ARG A 52 4.98 10.41 10.35
CA ARG A 52 5.35 11.62 11.08
C ARG A 52 4.07 12.42 11.34
N ASP A 53 3.72 12.66 12.59
CA ASP A 53 2.47 13.34 12.97
C ASP A 53 1.26 12.60 12.37
N ASP A 54 0.43 13.30 11.59
CA ASP A 54 -0.69 12.76 10.82
C ASP A 54 -0.31 12.40 9.36
N THR A 55 0.98 12.45 9.02
CA THR A 55 1.46 12.05 7.69
C THR A 55 1.88 10.60 7.70
N LEU A 56 1.11 9.75 7.04
CA LEU A 56 1.45 8.34 6.83
C LEU A 56 1.58 8.02 5.34
N VAL A 57 2.78 7.58 4.94
CA VAL A 57 3.11 7.25 3.56
C VAL A 57 3.55 5.80 3.46
N ARG A 58 2.91 5.04 2.58
CA ARG A 58 3.34 3.69 2.22
C ARG A 58 4.00 3.73 0.85
N VAL A 59 5.26 3.34 0.79
CA VAL A 59 6.05 3.22 -0.44
C VAL A 59 6.11 1.75 -0.85
N ILE A 60 5.91 1.49 -2.14
CA ILE A 60 5.93 0.16 -2.75
C ILE A 60 6.93 0.20 -3.90
N GLU A 61 7.97 -0.63 -3.82
CA GLU A 61 8.88 -0.89 -4.94
C GLU A 61 8.34 -2.10 -5.70
N TYR A 62 8.14 -1.97 -7.01
CA TYR A 62 7.52 -3.02 -7.81
C TYR A 62 8.10 -3.11 -9.23
N THR A 63 7.73 -4.17 -9.93
CA THR A 63 7.88 -4.34 -11.38
C THR A 63 6.52 -4.65 -12.00
N GLY A 64 6.35 -4.38 -13.29
CA GLY A 64 5.13 -4.69 -14.03
C GLY A 64 4.00 -3.68 -13.84
N ASP A 65 2.75 -4.15 -13.84
CA ASP A 65 1.54 -3.33 -13.79
C ASP A 65 1.15 -2.93 -12.36
N LEU A 66 1.08 -1.61 -12.10
CA LEU A 66 0.70 -1.05 -10.81
C LEU A 66 -0.74 -1.38 -10.40
N ASP A 67 -1.67 -1.48 -11.34
CA ASP A 67 -3.06 -1.87 -11.03
C ASP A 67 -3.13 -3.34 -10.63
N ALA A 68 -2.34 -4.21 -11.29
CA ALA A 68 -2.20 -5.60 -10.88
C ALA A 68 -1.59 -5.69 -9.47
N VAL A 69 -0.57 -4.88 -9.18
CA VAL A 69 0.02 -4.75 -7.83
C VAL A 69 -1.03 -4.32 -6.81
N ALA A 70 -1.83 -3.29 -7.11
CA ALA A 70 -2.88 -2.82 -6.21
C ALA A 70 -3.96 -3.88 -5.94
N ARG A 71 -4.42 -4.60 -6.98
CA ARG A 71 -5.36 -5.72 -6.83
C ARG A 71 -4.77 -6.85 -5.99
N HIS A 72 -3.52 -7.20 -6.25
CA HIS A 72 -2.82 -8.22 -5.48
C HIS A 72 -2.69 -7.81 -4.02
N MET A 73 -2.35 -6.55 -3.72
CA MET A 73 -2.35 -6.04 -2.34
C MET A 73 -3.74 -6.14 -1.69
N ALA A 74 -4.81 -5.87 -2.43
CA ALA A 74 -6.19 -5.95 -1.91
C ALA A 74 -6.61 -7.38 -1.53
N SER A 75 -5.98 -8.42 -2.11
CA SER A 75 -6.26 -9.82 -1.75
C SER A 75 -5.47 -10.28 -0.54
N GLN A 76 -4.41 -9.56 -0.14
CA GLN A 76 -3.55 -9.97 0.97
C GLN A 76 -4.25 -9.82 2.33
N PRO A 77 -4.38 -10.89 3.13
CA PRO A 77 -5.06 -10.84 4.43
C PRO A 77 -4.46 -9.81 5.39
N GLY A 78 -3.12 -9.69 5.41
CA GLY A 78 -2.44 -8.70 6.26
C GLY A 78 -2.78 -7.26 5.87
N VAL A 79 -2.96 -6.98 4.56
CA VAL A 79 -3.33 -5.64 4.10
C VAL A 79 -4.76 -5.31 4.53
N ARG A 80 -5.70 -6.25 4.36
CA ARG A 80 -7.09 -6.08 4.82
C ARG A 80 -7.16 -5.85 6.32
N GLU A 81 -6.36 -6.56 7.10
CA GLU A 81 -6.32 -6.40 8.55
C GLU A 81 -5.83 -5.00 8.95
N VAL A 82 -4.78 -4.50 8.30
CA VAL A 82 -4.27 -3.14 8.51
C VAL A 82 -5.32 -2.10 8.11
N GLU A 83 -5.91 -2.19 6.92
CA GLU A 83 -6.96 -1.25 6.49
C GLU A 83 -8.12 -1.21 7.48
N ARG A 84 -8.58 -2.38 7.96
CA ARG A 84 -9.63 -2.48 8.98
C ARG A 84 -9.23 -1.80 10.30
N LYS A 85 -8.00 -2.01 10.76
CA LYS A 85 -7.47 -1.40 12.00
C LYS A 85 -7.26 0.11 11.85
N LEU A 86 -6.98 0.60 10.65
CA LEU A 86 -6.79 2.02 10.36
C LEU A 86 -8.09 2.80 10.29
N LYS A 87 -9.22 2.19 9.88
CA LYS A 87 -10.52 2.87 9.70
C LYS A 87 -10.88 3.88 10.82
N PRO A 88 -10.74 3.59 12.12
CA PRO A 88 -11.08 4.53 13.20
C PRO A 88 -10.21 5.79 13.22
N TYR A 89 -9.00 5.73 12.66
CA TYR A 89 -7.99 6.78 12.71
C TYR A 89 -7.95 7.62 11.42
N LEU A 90 -8.84 7.37 10.46
CA LEU A 90 -8.92 8.13 9.22
C LEU A 90 -9.89 9.32 9.36
N THR A 91 -9.50 10.49 8.87
CA THR A 91 -10.40 11.65 8.72
C THR A 91 -11.36 11.46 7.55
N ARG A 92 -10.94 10.72 6.52
CA ARG A 92 -11.78 10.35 5.38
C ARG A 92 -11.93 8.83 5.29
N PRO A 93 -13.17 8.31 5.32
CA PRO A 93 -13.41 6.88 5.15
C PRO A 93 -12.85 6.35 3.84
N ARG A 94 -12.26 5.16 3.89
CA ARG A 94 -11.77 4.42 2.73
C ARG A 94 -12.66 3.22 2.49
N ASP A 95 -13.22 3.13 1.29
CA ASP A 95 -13.83 1.89 0.83
C ASP A 95 -12.72 0.96 0.35
N THR A 96 -12.45 -0.06 1.16
CA THR A 96 -11.38 -1.06 0.96
C THR A 96 -11.90 -2.47 1.23
N ASP A 97 -13.22 -2.63 1.38
CA ASP A 97 -13.86 -3.91 1.70
C ASP A 97 -13.98 -4.82 0.46
N THR A 98 -13.92 -4.23 -0.74
CA THR A 98 -13.83 -4.92 -2.02
C THR A 98 -12.48 -4.66 -2.71
N PRO A 99 -12.00 -5.59 -3.56
CA PRO A 99 -10.82 -5.33 -4.39
C PRO A 99 -10.95 -4.07 -5.25
N GLU A 100 -12.12 -3.83 -5.83
CA GLU A 100 -12.40 -2.68 -6.69
C GLU A 100 -12.35 -1.37 -5.90
N GLY A 101 -12.99 -1.33 -4.72
CA GLY A 101 -12.94 -0.21 -3.80
C GLY A 101 -11.51 0.08 -3.34
N PHE A 102 -10.76 -0.98 -3.00
CA PHE A 102 -9.35 -0.84 -2.63
C PHE A 102 -8.52 -0.23 -3.77
N VAL A 103 -8.66 -0.70 -5.01
CA VAL A 103 -7.92 -0.14 -6.17
C VAL A 103 -8.30 1.31 -6.41
N ALA A 104 -9.59 1.65 -6.37
CA ALA A 104 -10.05 3.03 -6.53
C ALA A 104 -9.48 3.94 -5.42
N THR A 105 -9.45 3.45 -4.19
CA THR A 105 -8.85 4.14 -3.05
C THR A 105 -7.34 4.27 -3.18
N PHE A 106 -6.65 3.22 -3.61
CA PHE A 106 -5.22 3.21 -3.87
C PHE A 106 -4.85 4.32 -4.87
N ARG A 107 -5.53 4.34 -6.04
CA ARG A 107 -5.31 5.36 -7.08
C ARG A 107 -5.55 6.78 -6.59
N ARG A 108 -6.65 7.01 -5.87
CA ARG A 108 -6.98 8.34 -5.30
C ARG A 108 -5.90 8.84 -4.32
N SER A 109 -5.19 7.91 -3.69
CA SER A 109 -4.24 8.21 -2.63
C SER A 109 -2.79 8.21 -3.12
N LEU A 110 -2.57 7.95 -4.42
CA LEU A 110 -1.25 8.01 -5.02
C LEU A 110 -0.70 9.42 -4.93
N LEU A 111 0.54 9.51 -4.46
CA LEU A 111 1.35 10.71 -4.57
C LEU A 111 1.96 10.76 -5.96
N THR A 112 2.10 11.97 -6.51
CA THR A 112 2.80 12.19 -7.77
C THR A 112 4.29 11.92 -7.58
N THR A 113 4.83 10.97 -8.34
CA THR A 113 6.28 10.76 -8.41
C THR A 113 6.91 11.93 -9.16
N VAL A 114 7.66 12.77 -8.45
CA VAL A 114 8.36 13.94 -9.03
C VAL A 114 9.73 13.55 -9.59
N ALA A 115 10.41 12.64 -8.92
CA ALA A 115 11.70 12.09 -9.34
C ALA A 115 11.87 10.67 -8.79
N GLU A 116 12.54 9.83 -9.56
CA GLU A 116 12.90 8.47 -9.16
C GLU A 116 14.31 8.17 -9.67
N ILE A 117 15.17 7.71 -8.77
CA ILE A 117 16.56 7.36 -9.08
C ILE A 117 16.86 6.05 -8.36
N SER A 118 17.30 5.03 -9.10
CA SER A 118 17.78 3.77 -8.55
C SER A 118 19.26 3.59 -8.90
N VAL A 119 20.05 3.16 -7.92
CA VAL A 119 21.47 2.79 -8.09
C VAL A 119 21.67 1.29 -8.26
N ARG A 120 20.58 0.51 -8.24
CA ARG A 120 20.63 -0.93 -8.48
C ARG A 120 20.74 -1.17 -9.98
N ASP A 121 21.71 -2.00 -10.37
CA ASP A 121 21.78 -2.53 -11.73
C ASP A 121 20.48 -3.31 -12.02
N ALA A 122 19.85 -2.99 -13.14
CA ALA A 122 18.52 -3.51 -13.53
C ALA A 122 18.57 -4.98 -13.98
#